data_AF-A0A369ALL6-F1
#
_entry.id   AF-A0A369ALL6-F1
#
_cell.length_a   1.000
_cell.length_b   1.000
_cell.length_c   1.000
_cell.angle_alpha   90.00
_cell.angle_beta   90.00
_cell.angle_gamma   90.00
#
_symmetry.space_group_name_H-M   'P 1'
#
loop_
_entity.id
_entity.type
_entity.pdbx_description
1 polymer ?
#
loop_
_entity_poly.entity_id
_entity_poly.type
_entity_poly.pdbx_seq_one_letter_code
_entity_poly.pdbx_strand_id
1 'polypeptide(L)' 'MKWEEARNLYPNQFIKLEVLKSHIENDAEYVDDIAIISPVSEQDATRELLKSKDNLLVFHTSKENIILKIRNRIALRRIN' A
#
# COMPACT_ATOMS: atom_id res chain seq x y z
N MET A 1 -7.94 11.46 2.86
CA MET A 1 -7.80 12.19 1.57
C MET A 1 -7.69 11.17 0.45
N LYS A 2 -7.98 11.55 -0.78
CA LYS A 2 -7.89 10.62 -1.91
C LYS A 2 -6.42 10.33 -2.24
N TRP A 3 -6.13 9.14 -2.76
CA TRP A 3 -4.78 8.81 -3.23
C TRP A 3 -4.23 9.81 -4.26
N GLU A 4 -5.06 10.25 -5.19
CA GLU A 4 -4.67 11.24 -6.21
C GLU A 4 -4.18 12.56 -5.60
N GLU A 5 -4.86 13.06 -4.56
CA GLU A 5 -4.48 14.29 -3.86
C GLU A 5 -3.12 14.12 -3.18
N ALA A 6 -2.87 12.95 -2.57
CA ALA A 6 -1.59 12.65 -1.94
C ALA A 6 -0.42 12.65 -2.93
N ARG A 7 -0.64 12.19 -4.17
CA ARG A 7 0.39 12.24 -5.23
C ARG A 7 0.75 13.68 -5.61
N ASN A 8 -0.23 14.57 -5.63
CA ASN A 8 0.01 15.99 -5.92
C ASN A 8 0.75 16.70 -4.78
N LEU A 9 0.49 16.32 -3.53
CA LEU A 9 1.18 16.88 -2.36
C LEU A 9 2.63 16.36 -2.22
N TYR A 10 2.87 15.10 -2.55
CA TYR A 10 4.17 14.44 -2.41
C TYR A 10 4.58 13.77 -3.72
N PRO A 11 4.91 14.53 -4.78
CA PRO A 11 5.22 13.93 -6.08
C PRO A 11 6.53 13.13 -6.05
N ASN A 12 6.53 11.97 -6.73
CA ASN A 12 7.70 11.13 -6.99
C ASN A 12 8.56 10.78 -5.76
N GLN A 13 7.92 10.37 -4.66
CA GLN A 13 8.63 9.92 -3.46
C GLN A 13 7.87 8.82 -2.73
N PHE A 14 8.53 8.16 -1.79
CA PHE A 14 7.87 7.24 -0.86
C PHE A 14 7.16 8.02 0.25
N ILE A 15 5.96 7.58 0.57
CA ILE A 15 5.23 8.06 1.74
C ILE A 15 4.74 6.88 2.57
N LYS A 16 4.71 7.10 3.88
CA LYS A 16 4.05 6.22 4.84
C LYS A 16 2.62 6.70 4.98
N LEU A 17 1.69 5.78 4.82
CA LEU A 17 0.27 6.05 4.82
C LEU A 17 -0.49 4.96 5.58
N GLU A 18 -1.67 5.31 6.05
CA GLU A 18 -2.66 4.39 6.60
C GLU A 18 -3.84 4.26 5.62
N VAL A 19 -4.25 3.03 5.37
CA VAL A 19 -5.44 2.72 4.56
C VAL A 19 -6.68 2.97 5.41
N LEU A 20 -7.51 3.93 4.99
CA LEU A 20 -8.78 4.24 5.65
C LEU A 20 -9.95 3.51 4.99
N LYS A 21 -9.93 3.44 3.66
CA LYS A 21 -10.97 2.78 2.88
C LYS A 21 -10.39 2.13 1.65
N SER A 22 -10.83 0.90 1.41
CA SER A 22 -10.49 0.10 0.26
C SER A 22 -11.71 -0.71 -0.18
N HIS A 23 -11.68 -1.17 -1.43
CA HIS A 23 -12.64 -2.12 -1.97
C HIS A 23 -11.92 -3.26 -2.66
N ILE A 24 -12.54 -4.43 -2.67
CA ILE A 24 -12.00 -5.63 -3.30
C ILE A 24 -12.66 -5.82 -4.66
N GLU A 25 -11.86 -5.91 -5.71
CA GLU A 25 -12.29 -6.21 -7.06
C GLU A 25 -11.31 -7.21 -7.69
N ASN A 26 -11.81 -8.29 -8.28
CA ASN A 26 -11.01 -9.29 -9.02
C ASN A 26 -9.75 -9.81 -8.27
N ASP A 27 -9.92 -10.25 -7.02
CA ASP A 27 -8.83 -10.75 -6.15
C ASP A 27 -7.73 -9.72 -5.84
N ALA A 28 -8.01 -8.44 -6.05
CA ALA A 28 -7.17 -7.34 -5.67
C ALA A 28 -7.94 -6.36 -4.80
N GLU A 29 -7.26 -5.80 -3.80
CA GLU A 29 -7.74 -4.71 -2.98
C GLU A 29 -7.22 -3.39 -3.55
N TYR A 30 -8.15 -2.48 -3.83
CA TYR A 30 -7.92 -1.15 -4.35
C TYR A 30 -8.14 -0.15 -3.22
N VAL A 31 -7.14 0.70 -2.97
CA VAL A 31 -7.22 1.70 -1.90
C VAL A 31 -7.79 3.00 -2.45
N ASP A 32 -8.89 3.45 -1.85
CA ASP A 32 -9.58 4.70 -2.24
C ASP A 32 -9.09 5.88 -1.40
N ASP A 33 -9.19 5.74 -0.08
CA ASP A 33 -8.92 6.79 0.89
C ASP A 33 -7.76 6.43 1.80
N ILE A 34 -6.86 7.39 1.99
CA ILE A 34 -5.67 7.26 2.82
C ILE A 34 -5.51 8.42 3.81
N ALA A 35 -4.79 8.14 4.89
CA ALA A 35 -4.18 9.15 5.74
C ALA A 35 -2.66 9.14 5.54
N ILE A 36 -2.07 10.29 5.22
CA ILE A 36 -0.61 10.43 5.11
C ILE A 36 -0.04 10.60 6.51
N ILE A 37 0.96 9.80 6.86
CA ILE A 37 1.66 9.90 8.14
C ILE A 37 2.94 10.71 7.98
N SER A 38 3.80 10.32 7.05
CA SER A 38 5.08 11.00 6.82
C SER A 38 5.70 10.64 5.47
N PRO A 39 6.46 11.55 4.83
CA PRO A 39 7.35 11.18 3.73
C PRO A 39 8.47 10.25 4.21
N VAL A 40 8.95 9.39 3.32
CA VAL A 40 10.00 8.40 3.62
C VAL A 40 11.08 8.51 2.55
N SER A 41 12.35 8.49 2.96
CA SER A 41 13.47 8.49 2.02
C SER A 41 13.55 7.14 1.28
N GLU A 42 14.10 7.11 0.06
CA GLU A 42 14.28 5.84 -0.67
C GLU A 42 15.11 4.82 0.10
N GLN A 43 16.13 5.28 0.82
CA GLN A 43 17.04 4.43 1.60
C GLN A 43 16.33 3.76 2.77
N ASP A 44 15.33 4.44 3.35
CA ASP A 44 14.57 3.95 4.50
C ASP A 44 13.26 3.25 4.10
N ALA A 45 12.81 3.37 2.85
CA ALA A 45 11.52 2.85 2.39
C ALA A 45 11.35 1.35 2.69
N THR A 46 12.35 0.54 2.38
CA THR A 46 12.34 -0.91 2.67
C THR A 46 12.28 -1.19 4.16
N ARG A 47 13.04 -0.44 4.97
CA ARG A 47 13.08 -0.61 6.42
C ARG A 47 11.74 -0.24 7.06
N GLU A 48 11.15 0.87 6.65
CA GLU A 48 9.84 1.31 7.12
C GLU A 48 8.72 0.38 6.66
N LEU A 49 8.79 -0.15 5.43
CA LEU A 49 7.85 -1.16 4.94
C LEU A 49 7.86 -2.41 5.83
N LEU A 50 9.04 -2.93 6.17
CA LEU A 50 9.18 -4.12 7.03
C LEU A 50 8.69 -3.90 8.47
N LYS A 51 8.71 -2.65 8.95
CA LYS A 51 8.19 -2.28 10.27
C LYS A 51 6.69 -1.99 10.26
N SER A 52 6.12 -1.73 9.09
CA SER A 52 4.71 -1.38 8.95
C SER A 52 3.86 -2.62 9.25
N LYS A 53 2.83 -2.43 10.06
CA LYS A 53 1.90 -3.48 10.48
C LYS A 53 0.48 -3.03 10.16
N ASP A 54 -0.42 -4.01 10.04
CA ASP A 54 -1.85 -3.79 9.88
C ASP A 54 -2.16 -2.96 8.63
N ASN A 55 -2.79 -1.80 8.79
CA ASN A 55 -3.23 -0.94 7.69
C ASN A 55 -2.18 0.09 7.27
N LEU A 56 -0.96 0.01 7.82
CA LEU A 56 0.14 0.89 7.46
C LEU A 56 0.88 0.36 6.23
N LEU A 57 1.09 1.24 5.26
CA LEU A 57 1.80 0.95 4.03
C LEU A 57 2.87 2.01 3.77
N VAL A 58 3.94 1.59 3.10
CA VAL A 58 4.90 2.49 2.48
C VAL A 58 4.77 2.30 0.98
N PHE A 59 4.41 3.38 0.28
CA PHE A 59 4.13 3.32 -1.16
C PHE A 59 4.70 4.52 -1.89
N HIS A 60 5.02 4.31 -3.18
CA HIS A 60 5.59 5.35 -4.02
C HIS A 60 4.50 6.11 -4.78
N THR A 61 4.50 7.44 -4.68
CA THR A 61 3.48 8.31 -5.27
C THR A 61 3.55 8.41 -6.80
N SER A 62 4.56 7.84 -7.45
CA SER A 62 4.58 7.72 -8.92
C SER A 62 3.56 6.71 -9.47
N LYS A 63 2.97 5.87 -8.60
CA LYS A 63 1.97 4.88 -9.01
C LYS A 63 0.58 5.48 -9.05
N GLU A 64 -0.14 5.28 -10.14
CA GLU A 64 -1.49 5.83 -10.31
C GLU A 64 -2.49 5.31 -9.28
N ASN A 65 -2.42 4.02 -8.96
CA ASN A 65 -3.31 3.35 -8.02
C ASN A 65 -2.49 2.50 -7.04
N ILE A 66 -3.00 2.34 -5.82
CA ILE A 66 -2.50 1.35 -4.87
C ILE A 66 -3.36 0.09 -5.04
N ILE A 67 -2.73 -0.98 -5.54
CA ILE A 67 -3.38 -2.27 -5.79
C ILE A 67 -2.64 -3.34 -4.99
N LEU A 68 -3.32 -3.93 -4.02
CA LEU A 68 -2.81 -5.01 -3.19
C LEU A 68 -3.39 -6.34 -3.67
N LYS A 69 -2.55 -7.22 -4.20
CA LYS A 69 -3.01 -8.55 -4.62
C LYS A 69 -3.31 -9.42 -3.42
N ILE A 70 -4.54 -9.90 -3.32
CA ILE A 70 -4.95 -10.82 -2.28
C ILE A 70 -4.39 -12.20 -2.64
N ARG A 71 -3.46 -12.70 -1.82
CA ARG A 71 -2.91 -14.04 -1.98
C ARG A 71 -3.65 -15.00 -1.06
N ASN A 72 -4.56 -15.77 -1.63
CA ASN A 72 -5.10 -16.94 -0.93
C ASN A 72 -3.98 -17.96 -0.73
N ARG A 73 -3.77 -18.41 0.52
CA ARG A 73 -2.84 -19.51 0.78
C ARG A 73 -3.37 -20.73 0.05
N ILE A 74 -2.68 -21.15 -1.01
CA ILE A 74 -2.93 -22.46 -1.60
C ILE A 74 -2.54 -23.47 -0.52
N ALA A 75 -3.53 -24.16 0.05
CA ALA A 75 -3.27 -25.27 0.94
C ALA A 75 -2.34 -26.24 0.21
N LEU A 76 -1.18 -26.56 0.81
CA LEU A 76 -0.30 -27.61 0.31
C LEU A 76 -1.10 -28.92 0.35
N ARG A 77 -1.67 -29.33 -0.79
CA ARG A 77 -2.32 -30.62 -0.92
C ARG A 77 -1.21 -31.66 -0.89
N ARG A 78 -1.03 -32.33 0.25
CA ARG A 78 -0.22 -33.55 0.32
C ARG A 78 -0.93 -34.60 -0.55
N ILE A 79 -0.34 -34.90 -1.70
CA ILE A 79 -0.77 -36.00 -2.56
C ILE A 79 -0.25 -37.26 -1.86
N ASN A 80 -1.17 -38.10 -1.37
CA ASN A 80 -0.85 -39.42 -0.83
C ASN A 80 -0.76 -40.44 -1.97
#